data_AF-A0A9E3UBQ4-F1
#
_entry.id   AF-A0A9E3UBQ4-F1
#
_cell.length_a   1.000
_cell.length_b   1.000
_cell.length_c   1.000
_cell.angle_alpha   90.00
_cell.angle_beta   90.00
_cell.angle_gamma   90.00
#
_symmetry.space_group_name_H-M   'P 1'
#
loop_
_entity.id
_entity.type
_entity.pdbx_description
1 polymer ?
#
loop_
_entity_poly.entity_id
_entity_poly.type
_entity_poly.pdbx_seq_one_letter_code
_entity_poly.pdbx_strand_id
1 'polypeptide(L)'
;MTRDPIAELSHDHGRLSSLVLDVKGILARVSGEELAFEEGADALLENAEVLREELLLHFALEEEGLFPFLEAHAASLLPRVEALRGQHDAICTRASELALAATQSARDRVGFATCLAAFERFEQLYAAHAKDELAFLADLDAALAADERERLRTLLAAL
;
A
#
# COMPACT_ATOMS: atom_id res chain seq x y z
N MET A 1 19.15 14.21 12.84
CA MET A 1 19.45 12.77 12.77
C MET A 1 18.75 12.26 11.54
N THR A 2 19.52 11.80 10.55
CA THR A 2 18.99 11.19 9.31
C THR A 2 18.37 9.84 9.68
N ARG A 3 17.13 9.60 9.24
CA ARG A 3 16.39 8.38 9.54
C ARG A 3 16.93 7.20 8.72
N ASP A 4 16.74 6.01 9.25
CA ASP A 4 17.16 4.75 8.62
C ASP A 4 16.19 4.40 7.47
N PRO A 5 16.68 4.10 6.25
CA PRO A 5 15.81 3.87 5.10
C PRO A 5 14.86 2.67 5.26
N ILE A 6 15.26 1.61 5.97
CA ILE A 6 14.39 0.45 6.21
C ILE A 6 13.30 0.80 7.22
N ALA A 7 13.65 1.61 8.23
CA ALA A 7 12.67 2.10 9.19
C ALA A 7 11.67 3.08 8.57
N GLU A 8 12.07 3.85 7.57
CA GLU A 8 11.17 4.73 6.81
C GLU A 8 10.16 3.93 5.98
N LEU A 9 10.62 2.96 5.19
CA LEU A 9 9.72 2.07 4.42
C LEU A 9 8.74 1.32 5.35
N SER A 10 9.23 0.83 6.48
CA SER A 10 8.37 0.18 7.50
C SER A 10 7.33 1.15 8.09
N HIS A 11 7.69 2.42 8.26
CA HIS A 11 6.78 3.44 8.78
C HIS A 11 5.69 3.81 7.76
N ASP A 12 6.02 3.82 6.47
CA ASP A 12 5.07 4.10 5.39
C ASP A 12 3.94 3.06 5.32
N HIS A 13 4.22 1.78 5.62
CA HIS A 13 3.17 0.77 5.81
C HIS A 13 2.18 1.13 6.93
N GLY A 14 2.64 1.77 8.01
CA GLY A 14 1.77 2.22 9.09
C GLY A 14 0.78 3.28 8.61
N ARG A 15 1.24 4.18 7.73
CA ARG A 15 0.39 5.19 7.09
C ARG A 15 -0.61 4.56 6.13
N LEU A 16 -0.15 3.67 5.24
CA LEU A 16 -1.02 2.95 4.30
C LEU A 16 -2.08 2.12 5.04
N SER A 17 -1.69 1.40 6.10
CA SER A 17 -2.63 0.64 6.93
C SER A 17 -3.69 1.54 7.57
N SER A 18 -3.32 2.77 7.95
CA SER A 18 -4.29 3.74 8.49
C SER A 18 -5.31 4.15 7.42
N LEU A 19 -4.88 4.43 6.18
CA LEU A 19 -5.78 4.74 5.06
C LEU A 19 -6.73 3.58 4.74
N VAL A 20 -6.23 2.34 4.78
CA VAL A 20 -7.09 1.14 4.60
C VAL A 20 -8.16 1.06 5.69
N LEU A 21 -7.79 1.36 6.95
CA LEU A 21 -8.73 1.40 8.07
C LEU A 21 -9.74 2.54 7.95
N ASP A 22 -9.34 3.70 7.41
CA ASP A 22 -10.24 4.82 7.17
C ASP A 22 -11.32 4.47 6.14
N VAL A 23 -10.93 3.88 5.00
CA VAL A 23 -11.88 3.38 3.99
C VAL A 23 -12.82 2.34 4.60
N LYS A 24 -12.29 1.39 5.37
CA LYS A 24 -13.10 0.39 6.09
C LYS A 24 -14.10 1.03 7.05
N GLY A 25 -13.66 2.03 7.81
CA GLY A 25 -14.47 2.76 8.77
C GLY A 25 -15.63 3.48 8.10
N ILE A 26 -15.39 4.12 6.95
CA ILE A 26 -16.44 4.79 6.17
C ILE A 26 -17.47 3.76 5.68
N LEU A 27 -17.02 2.66 5.06
CA LEU A 27 -17.91 1.59 4.59
C LEU A 27 -18.79 1.03 5.72
N ALA A 28 -18.20 0.79 6.90
CA ALA A 28 -18.92 0.30 8.06
C ALA A 28 -19.98 1.29 8.56
N ARG A 29 -19.62 2.59 8.68
CA ARG A 29 -20.54 3.63 9.17
C ARG A 29 -21.71 3.89 8.22
N VAL A 30 -21.48 3.87 6.91
CA VAL A 30 -22.58 3.99 5.92
C VAL A 30 -23.49 2.77 5.98
N SER A 31 -22.92 1.57 6.14
CA SER A 31 -23.69 0.32 6.24
C SER A 31 -24.49 0.24 7.55
N GLY A 32 -23.97 0.81 8.63
CA GLY A 32 -24.63 0.91 9.94
C GLY A 32 -25.56 2.11 10.11
N GLU A 33 -25.78 2.91 9.06
CA GLU A 33 -26.60 4.12 9.09
C GLU A 33 -26.09 5.22 10.07
N GLU A 34 -24.82 5.14 10.47
CA GLU A 34 -24.13 6.13 11.31
C GLU A 34 -23.55 7.31 10.49
N LEU A 35 -23.51 7.15 9.17
CA LEU A 35 -23.07 8.14 8.21
C LEU A 35 -24.08 8.21 7.06
N ALA A 36 -24.44 9.43 6.65
CA ALA A 36 -25.33 9.64 5.51
C ALA A 36 -24.70 9.05 4.25
N PHE A 37 -25.53 8.54 3.34
CA PHE A 37 -25.04 7.84 2.15
C PHE A 37 -24.19 8.75 1.26
N GLU A 38 -24.67 9.95 1.01
CA GLU A 38 -24.03 10.95 0.16
C GLU A 38 -22.68 11.37 0.75
N GLU A 39 -22.66 11.68 2.06
CA GLU A 39 -21.43 12.03 2.78
C GLU A 39 -20.41 10.88 2.76
N GLY A 40 -20.87 9.65 2.97
CA GLY A 40 -20.02 8.48 2.92
C GLY A 40 -19.49 8.16 1.52
N ALA A 41 -20.30 8.39 0.48
CA ALA A 41 -19.86 8.16 -0.90
C ALA A 41 -18.81 9.18 -1.34
N ASP A 42 -18.95 10.45 -0.98
CA ASP A 42 -17.95 11.48 -1.22
C ASP A 42 -16.64 11.16 -0.48
N ALA A 43 -16.74 10.79 0.81
CA ALA A 43 -15.58 10.40 1.60
C ALA A 43 -14.88 9.14 1.04
N LEU A 44 -15.64 8.17 0.51
CA LEU A 44 -15.07 6.98 -0.12
C LEU A 44 -14.28 7.31 -1.39
N LEU A 45 -14.80 8.22 -2.21
CA LEU A 45 -14.12 8.66 -3.42
C LEU A 45 -12.76 9.26 -3.08
N GLU A 46 -12.73 10.23 -2.18
CA GLU A 46 -11.50 10.90 -1.74
C GLU A 46 -10.49 9.91 -1.15
N ASN A 47 -10.92 9.08 -0.20
CA ASN A 47 -10.01 8.15 0.49
C ASN A 47 -9.51 7.03 -0.43
N ALA A 48 -10.32 6.55 -1.38
CA ALA A 48 -9.88 5.54 -2.34
C ALA A 48 -8.85 6.10 -3.34
N GLU A 49 -8.98 7.36 -3.75
CA GLU A 49 -8.00 8.04 -4.59
C GLU A 49 -6.68 8.27 -3.86
N VAL A 50 -6.74 8.81 -2.63
CA VAL A 50 -5.54 9.00 -1.78
C VAL A 50 -4.84 7.67 -1.53
N LEU A 51 -5.57 6.62 -1.13
CA LEU A 51 -4.98 5.29 -0.91
C LEU A 51 -4.26 4.77 -2.16
N ARG A 52 -4.87 4.91 -3.34
CA ARG A 52 -4.26 4.47 -4.60
C ARG A 52 -2.97 5.24 -4.89
N GLU A 53 -2.98 6.55 -4.74
CA GLU A 53 -1.80 7.39 -5.00
C GLU A 53 -0.65 7.06 -4.04
N GLU A 54 -0.96 6.91 -2.75
CA GLU A 54 0.03 6.57 -1.73
C GLU A 54 0.63 5.18 -1.93
N LEU A 55 -0.16 4.20 -2.37
CA LEU A 55 0.36 2.88 -2.75
C LEU A 55 1.33 2.97 -3.92
N LEU A 56 0.99 3.75 -4.95
CA LEU A 56 1.86 3.91 -6.13
C LEU A 56 3.18 4.58 -5.76
N LEU A 57 3.15 5.62 -4.92
CA LEU A 57 4.35 6.29 -4.45
C LEU A 57 5.23 5.36 -3.60
N HIS A 58 4.62 4.60 -2.70
CA HIS A 58 5.33 3.62 -1.87
C HIS A 58 5.99 2.53 -2.72
N PHE A 59 5.26 1.92 -3.64
CA PHE A 59 5.82 0.91 -4.53
C PHE A 59 6.88 1.47 -5.48
N ALA A 60 6.78 2.73 -5.92
CA ALA A 60 7.83 3.36 -6.71
C ALA A 60 9.16 3.45 -5.94
N LEU A 61 9.13 3.80 -4.65
CA LEU A 61 10.34 3.83 -3.82
C LEU A 61 10.99 2.45 -3.72
N GLU A 62 10.20 1.40 -3.65
CA GLU A 62 10.70 0.04 -3.56
C GLU A 62 11.20 -0.47 -4.92
N GLU A 63 10.41 -0.31 -5.98
CA GLU A 63 10.72 -0.87 -7.30
C GLU A 63 11.78 -0.10 -8.07
N GLU A 64 11.90 1.21 -7.85
CA GLU A 64 12.93 2.05 -8.46
C GLU A 64 14.16 2.21 -7.54
N GLY A 65 13.97 1.94 -6.24
CA GLY A 65 14.98 2.15 -5.22
C GLY A 65 15.52 0.88 -4.58
N LEU A 66 14.73 0.29 -3.67
CA LEU A 66 15.14 -0.85 -2.87
C LEU A 66 15.45 -2.09 -3.72
N PHE A 67 14.57 -2.48 -4.63
CA PHE A 67 14.69 -3.71 -5.39
C PHE A 67 15.90 -3.69 -6.34
N PRO A 68 16.17 -2.63 -7.13
CA PRO A 68 17.39 -2.54 -7.92
C PRO A 68 18.66 -2.58 -7.05
N PHE A 69 18.63 -1.98 -5.86
CA PHE A 69 19.74 -2.07 -4.92
C PHE A 69 19.99 -3.52 -4.49
N LEU A 70 18.95 -4.27 -4.14
CA LEU A 70 19.07 -5.67 -3.74
C LEU A 70 19.44 -6.60 -4.90
N GLU A 71 18.98 -6.30 -6.11
CA GLU A 71 19.37 -7.03 -7.31
C GLU A 71 20.89 -6.95 -7.57
N ALA A 72 21.49 -5.79 -7.30
CA ALA A 72 22.92 -5.58 -7.47
C ALA A 72 23.78 -6.16 -6.34
N HIS A 73 23.23 -6.32 -5.12
CA HIS A 73 24.04 -6.61 -3.93
C HIS A 73 23.65 -7.88 -3.16
N ALA A 74 22.46 -8.44 -3.38
CA ALA A 74 21.89 -9.51 -2.56
C ALA A 74 21.11 -10.55 -3.40
N ALA A 75 21.82 -11.27 -4.29
CA ALA A 75 21.24 -12.25 -5.21
C ALA A 75 20.34 -13.32 -4.55
N SER A 76 20.61 -13.69 -3.30
CA SER A 76 19.80 -14.64 -2.51
C SER A 76 18.39 -14.15 -2.21
N LEU A 77 18.12 -12.85 -2.31
CA LEU A 77 16.83 -12.23 -2.03
C LEU A 77 15.95 -12.05 -3.27
N LEU A 78 16.50 -12.27 -4.47
CA LEU A 78 15.80 -12.08 -5.74
C LEU A 78 14.44 -12.78 -5.83
N PRO A 79 14.29 -14.05 -5.39
CA PRO A 79 12.98 -14.71 -5.45
C PRO A 79 11.90 -14.01 -4.61
N ARG A 80 12.29 -13.35 -3.52
CA ARG A 80 11.36 -12.57 -2.68
C ARG A 80 11.02 -11.23 -3.33
N VAL A 81 12.01 -10.56 -3.92
CA VAL A 81 11.80 -9.33 -4.70
C VAL A 81 10.82 -9.56 -5.86
N GLU A 82 11.00 -10.64 -6.62
CA GLU A 82 10.08 -11.00 -7.71
C GLU A 82 8.65 -11.29 -7.20
N ALA A 83 8.54 -11.97 -6.05
CA ALA A 83 7.25 -12.22 -5.42
C ALA A 83 6.55 -10.92 -4.98
N LEU A 84 7.28 -9.97 -4.38
CA LEU A 84 6.75 -8.67 -3.96
C LEU A 84 6.29 -7.83 -5.16
N ARG A 85 7.08 -7.72 -6.23
CA ARG A 85 6.65 -7.06 -7.49
C ARG A 85 5.33 -7.63 -8.03
N GLY A 86 5.20 -8.96 -8.03
CA GLY A 86 3.95 -9.61 -8.44
C GLY A 86 2.76 -9.28 -7.52
N GLN A 87 3.00 -9.08 -6.22
CA GLN A 87 1.99 -8.59 -5.29
C GLN A 87 1.63 -7.13 -5.56
N HIS A 88 2.61 -6.26 -5.85
CA HIS A 88 2.40 -4.85 -6.17
C HIS A 88 1.47 -4.70 -7.39
N ASP A 89 1.75 -5.42 -8.48
CA ASP A 89 0.90 -5.42 -9.68
C ASP A 89 -0.56 -5.78 -9.36
N ALA A 90 -0.76 -6.82 -8.54
CA ALA A 90 -2.07 -7.27 -8.13
C ALA A 90 -2.77 -6.23 -7.24
N ILE A 91 -2.05 -5.59 -6.32
CA ILE A 91 -2.57 -4.54 -5.43
C ILE A 91 -2.93 -3.29 -6.22
N CYS A 92 -2.06 -2.81 -7.11
CA CYS A 92 -2.33 -1.67 -7.99
C CYS A 92 -3.60 -1.88 -8.82
N THR A 93 -3.79 -3.10 -9.33
CA THR A 93 -5.02 -3.47 -10.04
C THR A 93 -6.24 -3.36 -9.12
N ARG A 94 -6.19 -3.92 -7.90
CA ARG A 94 -7.30 -3.88 -6.95
C ARG A 94 -7.59 -2.48 -6.41
N ALA A 95 -6.56 -1.67 -6.16
CA ALA A 95 -6.71 -0.27 -5.77
C ALA A 95 -7.40 0.55 -6.87
N SER A 96 -7.04 0.30 -8.13
CA SER A 96 -7.69 0.93 -9.28
C SER A 96 -9.16 0.51 -9.43
N GLU A 97 -9.46 -0.78 -9.26
CA GLU A 97 -10.84 -1.28 -9.21
C GLU A 97 -11.65 -0.65 -8.07
N LEU A 98 -11.04 -0.49 -6.89
CA LEU A 98 -11.67 0.14 -5.73
C LEU A 98 -11.98 1.62 -6.00
N ALA A 99 -11.03 2.39 -6.54
CA ALA A 99 -11.25 3.80 -6.88
C ALA A 99 -12.38 3.96 -7.93
N LEU A 100 -12.42 3.07 -8.93
CA LEU A 100 -13.50 3.06 -9.91
C LEU A 100 -14.86 2.72 -9.26
N ALA A 101 -14.89 1.74 -8.36
CA ALA A 101 -16.10 1.37 -7.63
C ALA A 101 -16.57 2.49 -6.68
N ALA A 102 -15.65 3.24 -6.06
CA ALA A 102 -15.95 4.41 -5.25
C ALA A 102 -16.63 5.51 -6.09
N THR A 103 -16.14 5.76 -7.31
CA THR A 103 -16.82 6.66 -8.26
C THR A 103 -18.25 6.22 -8.59
N GLN A 104 -18.48 4.91 -8.70
CA GLN A 104 -19.82 4.36 -8.94
C GLN A 104 -20.71 4.46 -7.70
N SER A 105 -20.14 4.34 -6.51
CA SER A 105 -20.87 4.43 -5.23
C SER A 105 -21.53 5.79 -5.02
N ALA A 106 -20.95 6.87 -5.55
CA ALA A 106 -21.55 8.20 -5.52
C ALA A 106 -22.87 8.32 -6.31
N ARG A 107 -23.21 7.34 -7.15
CA ARG A 107 -24.41 7.38 -8.00
C ARG A 107 -25.61 6.73 -7.33
N ASP A 108 -25.41 5.59 -6.68
CA ASP A 108 -26.49 4.81 -6.06
C ASP A 108 -25.97 3.73 -5.09
N ARG A 109 -26.92 3.13 -4.35
CA ARG A 109 -26.67 2.05 -3.39
C ARG A 109 -26.15 0.76 -4.03
N VAL A 110 -26.38 0.53 -5.32
CA VAL A 110 -25.85 -0.65 -6.03
C VAL A 110 -24.36 -0.46 -6.26
N GLY A 111 -23.93 0.73 -6.69
CA GLY A 111 -22.52 1.11 -6.79
C GLY A 111 -21.80 1.00 -5.44
N PHE A 112 -22.47 1.36 -4.34
CA PHE A 112 -21.91 1.18 -3.01
C PHE A 112 -21.68 -0.29 -2.63
N ALA A 113 -22.61 -1.19 -2.93
CA ALA A 113 -22.41 -2.63 -2.71
C ALA A 113 -21.22 -3.16 -3.54
N THR A 114 -21.05 -2.68 -4.77
CA THR A 114 -19.86 -2.99 -5.59
C THR A 114 -18.57 -2.47 -4.96
N CYS A 115 -18.59 -1.26 -4.40
CA CYS A 115 -17.45 -0.67 -3.69
C CYS A 115 -17.05 -1.51 -2.48
N LEU A 116 -18.02 -1.95 -1.67
CA LEU A 116 -17.79 -2.85 -0.54
C LEU A 116 -17.10 -4.14 -0.98
N ALA A 117 -17.62 -4.80 -2.02
CA ALA A 117 -17.03 -6.05 -2.54
C ALA A 117 -15.66 -5.84 -3.20
N ALA A 118 -15.38 -4.66 -3.77
CA ALA A 118 -14.06 -4.29 -4.25
C ALA A 118 -13.08 -4.10 -3.09
N PHE A 119 -13.51 -3.41 -2.03
CA PHE A 119 -12.72 -3.18 -0.83
C PHE A 119 -12.33 -4.48 -0.14
N GLU A 120 -13.27 -5.42 0.06
CA GLU A 120 -12.96 -6.71 0.72
C GLU A 120 -11.86 -7.49 -0.01
N ARG A 121 -11.88 -7.50 -1.34
CA ARG A 121 -10.85 -8.16 -2.16
C ARG A 121 -9.51 -7.45 -2.08
N PHE A 122 -9.52 -6.12 -2.10
CA PHE A 122 -8.33 -5.31 -1.91
C PHE A 122 -7.72 -5.52 -0.51
N GLU A 123 -8.53 -5.44 0.55
CA GLU A 123 -8.09 -5.56 1.95
C GLU A 123 -7.39 -6.89 2.21
N GLN A 124 -7.96 -7.99 1.71
CA GLN A 124 -7.36 -9.32 1.86
C GLN A 124 -5.97 -9.41 1.22
N LEU A 125 -5.83 -8.84 0.01
CA LEU A 125 -4.57 -8.84 -0.72
C LEU A 125 -3.53 -7.94 -0.04
N TYR A 126 -3.94 -6.72 0.34
CA TYR A 126 -3.07 -5.77 1.04
C TYR A 126 -2.59 -6.33 2.38
N ALA A 127 -3.47 -6.95 3.18
CA ALA A 127 -3.10 -7.51 4.47
C ALA A 127 -2.09 -8.66 4.35
N ALA A 128 -2.20 -9.49 3.30
CA ALA A 128 -1.23 -10.55 3.02
C ALA A 128 0.13 -9.95 2.63
N HIS A 129 0.14 -9.01 1.69
CA HIS A 129 1.35 -8.32 1.23
C HIS A 129 2.05 -7.55 2.36
N ALA A 130 1.34 -6.72 3.12
CA ALA A 130 1.91 -5.96 4.22
C ALA A 130 2.58 -6.87 5.27
N LYS A 131 2.03 -8.06 5.50
CA LYS A 131 2.65 -9.06 6.38
C LYS A 131 3.94 -9.63 5.78
N ASP A 132 3.92 -10.01 4.50
CA ASP A 132 5.06 -10.60 3.81
C ASP A 132 6.21 -9.60 3.67
N GLU A 133 5.89 -8.34 3.37
CA GLU A 133 6.85 -7.26 3.22
C GLU A 133 7.46 -6.82 4.56
N LEU A 134 6.66 -6.65 5.62
CA LEU A 134 7.22 -6.35 6.94
C LEU A 134 8.19 -7.46 7.41
N ALA A 135 7.90 -8.72 7.10
CA ALA A 135 8.83 -9.81 7.36
C ALA A 135 10.10 -9.70 6.51
N PHE A 136 9.98 -9.29 5.24
CA PHE A 136 11.11 -9.02 4.36
C PHE A 136 11.99 -7.86 4.83
N LEU A 137 11.38 -6.73 5.20
CA LEU A 137 12.08 -5.57 5.74
C LEU A 137 12.80 -5.90 7.06
N ALA A 138 12.19 -6.71 7.94
CA ALA A 138 12.84 -7.18 9.16
C ALA A 138 14.07 -8.06 8.89
N ASP A 139 13.98 -8.95 7.90
CA ASP A 139 15.13 -9.78 7.49
C ASP A 139 16.24 -8.93 6.86
N LEU A 140 15.87 -7.91 6.07
CA LEU A 140 16.81 -6.94 5.51
C LEU A 140 17.50 -6.10 6.58
N ASP A 141 16.75 -5.68 7.60
CA ASP A 141 17.29 -4.96 8.75
C ASP A 141 18.37 -5.81 9.46
N ALA A 142 18.13 -7.10 9.63
CA ALA A 142 19.14 -7.99 10.20
C ALA A 142 20.36 -8.24 9.28
N ALA A 143 20.20 -8.10 7.96
CA ALA A 143 21.19 -8.50 6.96
C ALA A 143 22.10 -7.36 6.46
N LEU A 144 21.58 -6.14 6.31
CA LEU A 144 22.33 -5.04 5.69
C LEU A 144 23.36 -4.41 6.64
N ALA A 145 24.60 -4.32 6.17
CA ALA A 145 25.66 -3.61 6.86
C ALA A 145 25.42 -2.09 6.85
N ALA A 146 26.08 -1.37 7.76
CA ALA A 146 25.88 0.07 7.92
C ALA A 146 26.24 0.89 6.66
N ASP A 147 27.26 0.47 5.91
CA ASP A 147 27.65 1.13 4.65
C ASP A 147 26.67 0.85 3.51
N GLU A 148 26.06 -0.34 3.47
CA GLU A 148 24.99 -0.68 2.53
C GLU A 148 23.73 0.14 2.80
N ARG A 149 23.35 0.30 4.08
CA ARG A 149 22.22 1.17 4.48
C ARG A 149 22.43 2.61 4.06
N GLU A 150 23.64 3.14 4.20
CA GLU A 150 23.96 4.51 3.81
C GLU A 150 23.90 4.70 2.29
N ARG A 151 24.32 3.68 1.51
CA ARG A 151 24.17 3.68 0.05
C ARG A 151 22.71 3.65 -0.37
N LEU A 152 21.91 2.76 0.22
CA LEU A 152 20.47 2.67 -0.02
C LEU A 152 19.78 4.00 0.29
N ARG A 153 20.09 4.61 1.45
CA ARG A 153 19.57 5.92 1.84
C ARG A 153 19.87 7.00 0.80
N THR A 154 21.10 7.03 0.29
CA THR A 154 21.51 8.01 -0.73
C THR A 154 20.77 7.80 -2.04
N LEU A 155 20.52 6.54 -2.41
CA LEU A 155 19.78 6.18 -3.61
C LEU A 155 18.30 6.59 -3.49
N LEU A 156 17.64 6.25 -2.38
CA LEU A 156 16.23 6.60 -2.15
C LEU A 156 16.01 8.12 -2.08
N ALA A 157 16.95 8.88 -1.52
CA ALA A 157 16.86 10.34 -1.45
C ALA A 157 17.03 11.05 -2.82
N ALA A 158 17.38 10.32 -3.87
CA ALA A 158 17.56 10.85 -5.22
C ALA A 158 16.34 10.59 -6.14
N LEU A 159 15.35 9.83 -5.66
CA LEU A 159 14.05 9.62 -6.29
C LEU A 159 13.09 10.76 -5.90
#